data_AF-M1J2C6-F1
#
_entry.id   AF-M1J2C6-F1
#
_cell.length_a   1.000
_cell.length_b   1.000
_cell.length_c   1.000
_cell.angle_alpha   90.00
_cell.angle_beta   90.00
_cell.angle_gamma   90.00
#
_symmetry.space_group_name_H-M   'P 1'
#
loop_
_entity.id
_entity.type
_entity.pdbx_description
1 polymer ?
#
loop_
_entity_poly.entity_id
_entity_poly.type
_entity_poly.pdbx_seq_one_letter_code
_entity_poly.pdbx_strand_id
1 'polypeptide(L)'
;MILLRLLPEKSSNLKEVLNAELRNCTESKSINLSYGKILPLTEHTYDFIISPNLLNGELYLLSAFEGLIIINSQFFSPKIYENNLNLRLKGRTLQIGSPLIKDAITVTGTTYKLDSKDEIVRAIIPLPFKDSVFDNVVISEVMDYDVVREAYRVTKRGGKGMIIVPQNNAVDALKVLSIKFRIISASEVNKYWIIEGVKVR
;
A
#
# COMPACT_ATOMS: atom_id res chain seq x y z
N MET A 1 7.29 -0.49 25.42
CA MET A 1 6.46 0.42 24.61
C MET A 1 7.33 1.04 23.53
N ILE A 2 7.04 0.75 22.27
CA ILE A 2 7.70 1.28 21.08
C ILE A 2 6.66 2.10 20.31
N LEU A 3 6.91 3.40 20.21
CA LEU A 3 6.07 4.37 19.52
C LEU A 3 6.76 4.80 18.24
N LEU A 4 6.02 4.78 17.12
CA LEU A 4 6.44 5.38 15.86
C LEU A 4 5.60 6.65 15.60
N ARG A 5 6.22 7.79 15.31
CA ARG A 5 5.52 9.01 14.86
C ARG A 5 6.00 9.40 13.47
N LEU A 6 5.08 9.46 12.52
CA LEU A 6 5.37 9.86 11.13
C LEU A 6 5.33 11.40 10.98
N LEU A 7 6.30 11.97 10.29
CA LEU A 7 6.48 13.42 10.13
C LEU A 7 6.72 13.82 8.66
N PRO A 8 6.21 14.98 8.20
CA PRO A 8 5.43 15.95 8.98
C PRO A 8 3.98 15.52 9.18
N GLU A 9 3.35 16.02 10.25
CA GLU A 9 1.96 15.66 10.62
C GLU A 9 0.90 16.14 9.62
N LYS A 10 1.28 17.07 8.74
CA LYS A 10 0.42 17.62 7.68
C LYS A 10 0.42 16.78 6.40
N SER A 11 1.19 15.69 6.35
CA SER A 11 1.27 14.83 5.17
C SER A 11 -0.08 14.22 4.82
N SER A 12 -0.40 14.19 3.54
CA SER A 12 -1.64 13.59 3.03
C SER A 12 -1.44 12.16 2.51
N ASN A 13 -0.18 11.73 2.37
CA ASN A 13 0.23 10.40 1.92
C ASN A 13 1.67 10.09 2.36
N LEU A 14 2.12 8.83 2.22
CA LEU A 14 3.43 8.39 2.70
C LEU A 14 4.61 9.01 1.93
N LYS A 15 4.41 9.50 0.71
CA LYS A 15 5.48 10.17 -0.05
C LYS A 15 5.87 11.51 0.54
N GLU A 16 4.90 12.17 1.19
CA GLU A 16 5.08 13.45 1.86
C GLU A 16 5.68 13.28 3.25
N VAL A 17 5.61 12.08 3.83
CA VAL A 17 6.30 11.73 5.07
C VAL A 17 7.80 11.64 4.79
N LEU A 18 8.58 12.48 5.47
CA LEU A 18 10.03 12.58 5.26
C LEU A 18 10.83 11.84 6.32
N ASN A 19 10.29 11.74 7.53
CA ASN A 19 10.96 11.10 8.66
C ASN A 19 9.94 10.38 9.54
N ALA A 20 10.42 9.42 10.32
CA ALA A 20 9.70 8.89 11.46
C ALA A 20 10.55 8.99 12.72
N GLU A 21 9.95 9.41 13.82
CA GLU A 21 10.54 9.33 15.14
C GLU A 21 10.14 8.01 15.78
N LEU A 22 11.14 7.16 16.00
CA LEU A 22 11.02 5.98 16.86
C LEU A 22 11.32 6.41 18.29
N ARG A 23 10.42 6.13 19.21
CA ARG A 23 10.63 6.33 20.65
C ARG A 23 10.41 5.02 21.39
N ASN A 24 11.40 4.63 22.17
CA ASN A 24 11.25 3.61 23.20
C ASN A 24 11.36 4.29 24.59
N CYS A 25 11.33 3.52 25.67
CA CYS A 25 11.35 4.08 27.03
C CYS A 25 12.65 4.83 27.38
N THR A 26 13.73 4.65 26.63
CA THR A 26 15.08 5.14 26.98
C THR A 26 15.69 6.05 25.93
N GLU A 27 15.25 5.96 24.68
CA GLU A 27 15.91 6.53 23.51
C GLU A 27 14.89 6.98 22.47
N SER A 28 15.30 8.00 21.69
CA SER A 28 14.60 8.43 20.49
C SER A 28 15.56 8.37 19.30
N LYS A 29 15.11 7.76 18.21
CA LYS A 29 15.85 7.62 16.96
C LYS A 29 15.03 8.18 15.81
N SER A 30 15.67 8.94 14.93
CA SER A 30 15.05 9.37 13.67
C SER A 30 15.32 8.37 12.56
N ILE A 31 14.29 8.01 11.81
CA ILE A 31 14.34 7.16 10.62
C ILE A 31 14.03 8.06 9.42
N ASN A 32 14.88 8.04 8.40
CA ASN A 32 14.64 8.80 7.17
C ASN A 32 13.72 8.00 6.25
N LEU A 33 12.60 8.61 5.85
CA LEU A 33 11.59 8.04 4.95
C LEU A 33 11.48 8.83 3.62
N SER A 34 12.45 9.71 3.36
CA SER A 34 12.44 10.59 2.20
C SER A 34 12.27 9.78 0.91
N TYR A 35 11.53 10.39 -0.02
CA TYR A 35 11.12 9.78 -1.29
C TYR A 35 10.11 8.65 -1.14
N GLY A 36 9.30 8.60 -0.07
CA GLY A 36 8.28 7.56 0.11
C GLY A 36 8.92 6.18 0.19
N LYS A 37 9.83 6.02 1.15
CA LYS A 37 10.42 4.72 1.51
C LYS A 37 9.74 4.21 2.75
N ILE A 38 9.11 3.04 2.67
CA ILE A 38 8.53 2.38 3.85
C ILE A 38 9.37 1.22 4.37
N LEU A 39 10.34 0.73 3.60
CA LEU A 39 11.16 -0.41 4.02
C LEU A 39 11.81 -0.22 5.42
N PRO A 40 12.35 0.96 5.78
CA PRO A 40 12.90 1.16 7.13
C PRO A 40 11.86 1.00 8.25
N LEU A 41 10.57 1.16 7.96
CA LEU A 41 9.51 0.96 8.95
C LEU A 41 9.24 -0.52 9.22
N THR A 42 9.68 -1.42 8.33
CA THR A 42 9.45 -2.87 8.48
C THR A 42 10.44 -3.54 9.42
N GLU A 43 11.45 -2.82 9.92
CA GLU A 43 12.53 -3.37 10.76
C GLU A 43 12.10 -3.60 12.22
N HIS A 44 10.94 -3.09 12.63
CA HIS A 44 10.46 -3.15 14.00
C HIS A 44 8.96 -3.46 14.06
N THR A 45 8.52 -4.03 15.18
CA THR A 45 7.12 -4.03 15.60
C THR A 45 6.86 -2.79 16.46
N TYR A 46 5.67 -2.22 16.33
CA TYR A 46 5.28 -1.02 17.06
C TYR A 46 4.07 -1.30 17.93
N ASP A 47 4.03 -0.75 19.14
CA ASP A 47 2.82 -0.78 19.97
C ASP A 47 1.83 0.28 19.48
N PHE A 48 2.35 1.45 19.08
CA PHE A 48 1.56 2.59 18.61
C PHE A 48 2.21 3.25 17.40
N ILE A 49 1.38 3.65 16.43
CA ILE A 49 1.80 4.44 15.26
C ILE A 49 0.98 5.72 15.24
N ILE A 50 1.62 6.86 15.49
CA ILE A 50 1.02 8.18 15.28
C ILE A 50 1.22 8.54 13.81
N SER A 51 0.14 8.51 13.06
CA SER A 51 0.11 8.74 11.62
C SER A 51 -0.60 10.06 11.29
N PRO A 52 -0.17 10.79 10.26
CA PRO A 52 -0.97 11.85 9.67
C PRO A 52 -2.16 11.25 8.89
N ASN A 53 -2.94 12.11 8.23
CA ASN A 53 -4.14 11.70 7.50
C ASN A 53 -3.81 11.10 6.13
N LEU A 54 -3.22 9.90 6.16
CA LEU A 54 -2.78 9.14 4.99
C LEU A 54 -3.96 8.52 4.20
N LEU A 55 -3.66 8.01 3.01
CA LEU A 55 -4.62 7.25 2.23
C LEU A 55 -4.97 5.92 2.93
N ASN A 56 -6.20 5.42 2.70
CA ASN A 56 -6.65 4.18 3.35
C ASN A 56 -5.69 3.02 3.08
N GLY A 57 -5.21 2.85 1.85
CA GLY A 57 -4.32 1.77 1.49
C GLY A 57 -2.98 1.82 2.24
N GLU A 58 -2.48 3.03 2.48
CA GLU A 58 -1.29 3.27 3.28
C GLU A 58 -1.52 2.97 4.77
N LEU A 59 -2.69 3.33 5.30
CA LEU A 59 -3.09 2.96 6.66
C LEU A 59 -3.27 1.45 6.82
N TYR A 60 -3.81 0.77 5.80
CA TYR A 60 -3.87 -0.69 5.73
C TYR A 60 -2.49 -1.32 5.75
N LEU A 61 -1.52 -0.76 5.01
CA LEU A 61 -0.13 -1.22 5.08
C LEU A 61 0.48 -0.98 6.47
N LEU A 62 0.27 0.20 7.06
CA LEU A 62 0.78 0.50 8.39
C LEU A 62 0.19 -0.43 9.46
N SER A 63 -1.08 -0.82 9.32
CA SER A 63 -1.76 -1.67 10.30
C SER A 63 -1.20 -3.10 10.33
N ALA A 64 -0.43 -3.48 9.33
CA ALA A 64 0.25 -4.76 9.31
C ALA A 64 1.49 -4.77 10.24
N PHE A 65 2.01 -3.60 10.68
CA PHE A 65 3.12 -3.50 11.65
C PHE A 65 2.70 -3.72 13.12
N GLU A 66 1.52 -4.28 13.35
CA GLU A 66 0.96 -4.66 14.66
C GLU A 66 0.74 -3.53 15.67
N GLY A 67 0.89 -2.27 15.25
CA GLY A 67 0.63 -1.10 16.09
C GLY A 67 -0.81 -0.60 16.03
N LEU A 68 -1.31 -0.11 17.18
CA LEU A 68 -2.50 0.73 17.19
C LEU A 68 -2.19 2.04 16.47
N ILE A 69 -2.83 2.24 15.32
CA ILE A 69 -2.67 3.46 14.54
C ILE A 69 -3.57 4.55 15.13
N ILE A 70 -2.97 5.69 15.43
CA ILE A 70 -3.64 6.90 15.92
C ILE A 70 -3.49 7.99 14.86
N ILE A 71 -4.62 8.53 14.41
CA ILE A 71 -4.71 9.62 13.43
C ILE A 71 -5.52 10.73 14.08
N ASN A 72 -4.97 11.95 14.16
CA ASN A 72 -5.67 13.12 14.74
C ASN A 72 -6.33 12.80 16.11
N SER A 73 -5.61 12.10 16.98
CA SER A 73 -6.09 11.64 18.31
C SER A 73 -7.25 10.63 18.29
N GLN A 74 -7.54 10.01 17.14
CA GLN A 74 -8.53 8.95 16.99
C GLN A 74 -7.86 7.65 16.58
N PHE A 75 -8.38 6.51 17.06
CA PHE A 75 -7.92 5.20 16.59
C PHE A 75 -8.39 4.96 15.17
N PHE A 76 -7.48 4.58 14.29
CA PHE A 76 -7.84 4.08 12.98
C PHE A 76 -8.47 2.70 13.13
N SER A 77 -9.71 2.57 12.67
CA SER A 77 -10.40 1.30 12.52
C SER A 77 -10.61 1.06 11.02
N PRO A 78 -10.04 -0.01 10.43
CA PRO A 78 -10.20 -0.28 9.02
C PRO A 78 -11.67 -0.55 8.70
N LYS A 79 -12.28 0.30 7.88
CA LYS A 79 -13.62 0.06 7.34
C LYS A 79 -13.48 -0.79 6.07
N ILE A 80 -14.02 -2.01 6.09
CA ILE A 80 -14.12 -2.82 4.87
C ILE A 80 -15.05 -2.08 3.91
N TYR A 81 -14.50 -1.67 2.77
CA TYR A 81 -15.26 -0.95 1.75
C TYR A 81 -16.09 -1.94 0.93
N GLU A 82 -17.37 -1.63 0.75
CA GLU A 82 -18.28 -2.34 -0.18
C GLU A 82 -18.02 -1.95 -1.66
N ASN A 83 -17.14 -0.97 -1.91
CA ASN A 83 -16.82 -0.45 -3.24
C ASN A 83 -15.84 -1.35 -3.99
N ASN A 84 -16.32 -2.51 -4.44
CA ASN A 84 -15.57 -3.35 -5.35
C ASN A 84 -15.54 -2.73 -6.75
N LEU A 85 -14.34 -2.42 -7.25
CA LEU A 85 -14.14 -2.03 -8.64
C LEU A 85 -14.18 -3.28 -9.52
N ASN A 86 -15.14 -3.33 -10.44
CA ASN A 86 -15.29 -4.46 -11.36
C ASN A 86 -14.29 -4.34 -12.53
N LEU A 87 -13.05 -4.74 -12.28
CA LEU A 87 -12.00 -4.81 -13.30
C LEU A 87 -11.94 -6.20 -13.90
N ARG A 88 -12.01 -6.28 -15.24
CA ARG A 88 -11.90 -7.55 -15.98
C ARG A 88 -10.43 -7.98 -16.07
N LEU A 89 -9.91 -8.56 -14.99
CA LEU A 89 -8.56 -9.11 -14.92
C LEU A 89 -8.57 -10.61 -15.21
N LYS A 90 -7.66 -11.08 -16.06
CA LYS A 90 -7.49 -12.50 -16.37
C LYS A 90 -6.22 -13.02 -15.68
N GLY A 91 -6.27 -14.25 -15.18
CA GLY A 91 -5.13 -14.89 -14.51
C GLY A 91 -5.07 -14.59 -13.02
N ARG A 92 -3.94 -14.92 -12.39
CA ARG A 92 -3.73 -14.69 -10.94
C ARG A 92 -3.45 -13.22 -10.68
N THR A 93 -4.22 -12.63 -9.76
CA THR A 93 -4.11 -11.22 -9.39
C THR A 93 -3.72 -11.10 -7.91
N LEU A 94 -2.72 -10.28 -7.66
CA LEU A 94 -2.35 -9.81 -6.32
C LEU A 94 -2.84 -8.38 -6.14
N GLN A 95 -3.31 -8.07 -4.94
CA GLN A 95 -3.66 -6.71 -4.52
C GLN A 95 -2.85 -6.30 -3.29
N ILE A 96 -2.35 -5.07 -3.29
CA ILE A 96 -1.58 -4.46 -2.19
C ILE A 96 -2.26 -3.15 -1.80
N GLY A 97 -2.51 -2.93 -0.51
CA GLY A 97 -3.30 -1.79 -0.02
C GLY A 97 -4.81 -2.10 -0.01
N SER A 98 -5.68 -1.08 0.03
CA SER A 98 -7.12 -1.24 0.28
C SER A 98 -7.77 -2.35 -0.56
N PRO A 99 -8.63 -3.24 0.00
CA PRO A 99 -9.22 -4.38 -0.70
C PRO A 99 -10.37 -3.98 -1.66
N LEU A 100 -10.03 -3.35 -2.79
CA LEU A 100 -10.97 -2.86 -3.82
C LEU A 100 -11.32 -3.84 -4.94
N ILE A 101 -10.60 -4.95 -5.13
CA ILE A 101 -10.82 -5.89 -6.25
C ILE A 101 -11.29 -7.24 -5.73
N LYS A 102 -12.37 -7.74 -6.33
CA LYS A 102 -12.91 -9.06 -6.02
C LYS A 102 -12.01 -10.18 -6.57
N ASP A 103 -11.95 -11.31 -5.86
CA ASP A 103 -11.25 -12.54 -6.28
C ASP A 103 -9.72 -12.35 -6.46
N ALA A 104 -9.14 -11.31 -5.85
CA ALA A 104 -7.70 -11.06 -5.80
C ALA A 104 -7.12 -11.51 -4.46
N ILE A 105 -5.92 -12.11 -4.48
CA ILE A 105 -5.16 -12.35 -3.26
C ILE A 105 -4.76 -10.98 -2.72
N THR A 106 -5.25 -10.63 -1.54
CA THR A 106 -5.06 -9.28 -0.99
C THR A 106 -4.08 -9.30 0.17
N VAL A 107 -3.07 -8.43 0.09
CA VAL A 107 -2.10 -8.18 1.15
C VAL A 107 -2.52 -6.92 1.89
N THR A 108 -3.19 -7.09 3.04
CA THR A 108 -3.61 -6.01 3.95
C THR A 108 -3.56 -6.45 5.41
N GLY A 109 -3.46 -5.47 6.32
CA GLY A 109 -3.61 -5.64 7.77
C GLY A 109 -4.96 -6.22 8.22
N THR A 110 -5.17 -6.29 9.54
CA THR A 110 -5.88 -7.42 10.18
C THR A 110 -7.38 -7.24 10.50
N THR A 111 -8.15 -8.36 10.39
CA THR A 111 -9.45 -8.79 11.00
C THR A 111 -10.76 -8.02 10.65
N TYR A 112 -11.93 -8.57 10.23
CA TYR A 112 -12.62 -9.88 10.02
C TYR A 112 -13.70 -9.67 8.91
N LYS A 113 -14.19 -10.63 8.11
CA LYS A 113 -14.92 -11.87 8.45
C LYS A 113 -14.81 -12.89 7.31
N LEU A 114 -14.65 -14.16 7.66
CA LEU A 114 -14.88 -15.30 6.78
C LEU A 114 -16.32 -15.27 6.24
N ASP A 115 -16.44 -15.30 4.92
CA ASP A 115 -17.40 -16.16 4.22
C ASP A 115 -17.04 -16.41 2.73
N SER A 116 -15.90 -15.90 2.23
CA SER A 116 -15.42 -16.21 0.87
C SER A 116 -14.00 -16.75 0.87
N LYS A 117 -13.70 -17.58 -0.13
CA LYS A 117 -12.43 -18.27 -0.41
C LYS A 117 -11.28 -17.32 -0.79
N ASP A 118 -11.33 -16.08 -0.34
CA ASP A 118 -10.36 -15.04 -0.70
C ASP A 118 -9.29 -14.95 0.39
N GLU A 119 -8.12 -15.49 0.07
CA GLU A 119 -6.96 -15.52 0.98
C GLU A 119 -6.43 -14.11 1.22
N ILE A 120 -6.75 -13.52 2.37
CA ILE A 120 -6.07 -12.34 2.88
C ILE A 120 -4.75 -12.78 3.50
N VAL A 121 -3.63 -12.40 2.87
CA VAL A 121 -2.29 -12.70 3.37
C VAL A 121 -1.78 -11.51 4.16
N ARG A 122 -1.49 -11.70 5.45
CA ARG A 122 -0.77 -10.69 6.25
C ARG A 122 0.70 -10.72 5.85
N ALA A 123 1.14 -9.75 5.06
CA ALA A 123 2.53 -9.64 4.64
C ALA A 123 2.92 -8.18 4.47
N ILE A 124 4.20 -7.89 4.70
CA ILE A 124 4.82 -6.61 4.38
C ILE A 124 6.18 -6.90 3.75
N ILE A 125 6.62 -5.98 2.89
CA ILE A 125 7.82 -6.08 2.04
C ILE A 125 9.02 -6.70 2.79
N PRO A 126 9.70 -7.71 2.20
CA PRO A 126 9.39 -8.32 0.91
C PRO A 126 8.14 -9.20 0.97
N LEU A 127 7.37 -9.20 -0.11
CA LEU A 127 6.18 -10.06 -0.17
C LEU A 127 6.60 -11.54 -0.19
N PRO A 128 5.88 -12.45 0.51
CA PRO A 128 6.21 -13.87 0.62
C PRO A 128 5.86 -14.68 -0.64
N PHE A 129 6.01 -14.04 -1.80
CA PHE A 129 5.77 -14.64 -3.11
C PHE A 129 7.08 -14.72 -3.88
N LYS A 130 7.23 -15.78 -4.67
CA LYS A 130 8.34 -15.90 -5.62
C LYS A 130 8.24 -14.81 -6.69
N ASP A 131 9.36 -14.57 -7.36
CA ASP A 131 9.41 -13.66 -8.50
C ASP A 131 8.51 -14.16 -9.63
N SER A 132 7.86 -13.23 -10.34
CA SER A 132 7.08 -13.51 -11.55
C SER A 132 5.98 -14.57 -11.40
N VAL A 133 5.19 -14.51 -10.31
CA VAL A 133 4.09 -15.45 -10.04
C VAL A 133 2.73 -14.94 -10.53
N PHE A 134 2.52 -13.63 -10.50
CA PHE A 134 1.21 -13.02 -10.79
C PHE A 134 1.11 -12.49 -12.23
N ASP A 135 -0.05 -12.66 -12.83
CA ASP A 135 -0.37 -12.09 -14.14
C ASP A 135 -0.71 -10.60 -14.01
N ASN A 136 -1.34 -10.22 -12.90
CA ASN A 136 -1.67 -8.83 -12.57
C ASN A 136 -1.29 -8.50 -11.12
N VAL A 137 -0.83 -7.28 -10.88
CA VAL A 137 -0.70 -6.71 -9.53
C VAL A 137 -1.42 -5.37 -9.49
N VAL A 138 -2.25 -5.18 -8.47
CA VAL A 138 -3.01 -3.96 -8.22
C VAL A 138 -2.49 -3.31 -6.92
N ILE A 139 -2.12 -2.04 -7.01
CA ILE A 139 -1.68 -1.21 -5.90
C ILE A 139 -2.81 -0.22 -5.61
N SER A 140 -3.51 -0.39 -4.50
CA SER A 140 -4.73 0.35 -4.19
C SER A 140 -4.47 1.35 -3.08
N GLU A 141 -4.58 2.64 -3.41
CA GLU A 141 -4.44 3.78 -2.50
C GLU A 141 -3.10 3.81 -1.76
N VAL A 142 -2.04 3.32 -2.42
CA VAL A 142 -0.66 3.31 -1.91
C VAL A 142 0.25 3.91 -2.96
N MET A 143 1.04 4.93 -2.60
CA MET A 143 1.91 5.62 -3.55
C MET A 143 3.40 5.50 -3.19
N ASP A 144 3.84 4.30 -2.86
CA ASP A 144 5.20 4.03 -2.37
C ASP A 144 6.08 3.33 -3.44
N TYR A 145 7.36 3.72 -3.53
CA TYR A 145 8.26 3.15 -4.54
C TYR A 145 8.76 1.75 -4.21
N ASP A 146 8.92 1.40 -2.94
CA ASP A 146 9.30 0.05 -2.51
C ASP A 146 8.14 -0.92 -2.79
N VAL A 147 6.91 -0.49 -2.58
CA VAL A 147 5.70 -1.25 -2.96
C VAL A 147 5.66 -1.52 -4.46
N VAL A 148 5.94 -0.52 -5.29
CA VAL A 148 5.98 -0.68 -6.76
C VAL A 148 7.10 -1.62 -7.20
N ARG A 149 8.26 -1.56 -6.54
CA ARG A 149 9.38 -2.48 -6.82
C ARG A 149 9.01 -3.91 -6.49
N GLU A 150 8.38 -4.15 -5.35
CA GLU A 150 7.91 -5.47 -4.96
C GLU A 150 6.78 -5.98 -5.87
N ALA A 151 5.82 -5.12 -6.20
CA ALA A 151 4.79 -5.42 -7.19
C ALA A 151 5.42 -5.85 -8.52
N TYR A 152 6.43 -5.12 -8.99
CA TYR A 152 7.16 -5.49 -10.21
C TYR A 152 7.89 -6.82 -10.10
N ARG A 153 8.52 -7.12 -8.96
CA ARG A 153 9.24 -8.38 -8.72
C ARG A 153 8.32 -9.58 -8.87
N VAL A 154 7.14 -9.52 -8.24
CA VAL A 154 6.17 -10.64 -8.23
C VAL A 154 5.32 -10.72 -9.50
N THR A 155 5.28 -9.67 -10.33
CA THR A 155 4.57 -9.68 -11.63
C THR A 155 5.36 -10.42 -12.70
N LYS A 156 4.69 -11.23 -13.53
CA LYS A 156 5.27 -11.88 -14.71
C LYS A 156 5.70 -10.88 -15.78
N ARG A 157 6.66 -11.26 -16.63
CA ARG A 157 6.96 -10.51 -17.85
C ARG A 157 5.74 -10.49 -18.77
N GLY A 158 5.38 -9.30 -19.27
CA GLY A 158 4.13 -9.07 -20.01
C GLY A 158 2.89 -8.93 -19.11
N GLY A 159 3.01 -9.18 -17.80
CA GLY A 159 1.95 -8.97 -16.83
C GLY A 159 1.67 -7.49 -16.56
N LYS A 160 0.51 -7.22 -15.95
CA LYS A 160 -0.01 -5.87 -15.73
C LYS A 160 0.28 -5.40 -14.30
N GLY A 161 0.78 -4.18 -14.18
CA GLY A 161 0.80 -3.42 -12.92
C GLY A 161 -0.25 -2.33 -12.99
N MET A 162 -1.08 -2.20 -11.97
CA MET A 162 -2.12 -1.18 -11.89
C MET A 162 -1.97 -0.41 -10.59
N ILE A 163 -2.17 0.90 -10.63
CA ILE A 163 -2.30 1.73 -9.42
C ILE A 163 -3.67 2.41 -9.45
N ILE A 164 -4.39 2.31 -8.33
CA ILE A 164 -5.73 2.85 -8.15
C ILE A 164 -5.67 3.90 -7.05
N VAL A 165 -6.04 5.14 -7.35
CA VAL A 165 -5.99 6.25 -6.38
C VAL A 165 -7.20 7.18 -6.53
N PRO A 166 -7.56 7.95 -5.49
CA PRO A 166 -8.58 8.99 -5.61
C PRO A 166 -8.22 10.07 -6.65
N GLN A 167 -9.24 10.81 -7.11
CA GLN A 167 -9.15 11.73 -8.25
C GLN A 167 -7.97 12.72 -8.20
N ASN A 168 -7.66 13.25 -7.01
CA ASN A 168 -6.62 14.26 -6.79
C ASN A 168 -5.17 13.74 -6.92
N ASN A 169 -4.97 12.42 -6.98
CA ASN A 169 -3.63 11.81 -6.89
C ASN A 169 -3.14 11.19 -8.21
N ALA A 170 -3.86 11.40 -9.32
CA ALA A 170 -3.60 10.75 -10.61
C ALA A 170 -2.18 10.96 -11.13
N VAL A 171 -1.69 12.20 -11.09
CA VAL A 171 -0.37 12.57 -11.62
C VAL A 171 0.74 11.88 -10.83
N ASP A 172 0.61 11.80 -9.51
CA ASP A 172 1.62 11.16 -8.68
C ASP A 172 1.58 9.64 -8.79
N ALA A 173 0.38 9.06 -8.91
CA ALA A 173 0.24 7.64 -9.21
C ALA A 173 0.87 7.27 -10.57
N LEU A 174 0.73 8.12 -11.59
CA LEU A 174 1.38 7.94 -12.89
C LEU A 174 2.90 7.90 -12.72
N LYS A 175 3.48 8.90 -12.04
CA LYS A 175 4.93 8.96 -11.77
C LYS A 175 5.40 7.71 -11.04
N VAL A 176 4.67 7.29 -10.01
CA VAL A 176 5.01 6.14 -9.16
C VAL A 176 5.05 4.84 -9.94
N LEU A 177 3.98 4.53 -10.67
CA LEU A 177 3.89 3.30 -11.43
C LEU A 177 4.93 3.28 -12.58
N SER A 178 5.18 4.43 -13.21
CA SER A 178 6.07 4.55 -14.37
C SER A 178 7.54 4.22 -14.11
N ILE A 179 7.97 4.16 -12.85
CA ILE A 179 9.36 3.82 -12.48
C ILE A 179 9.71 2.37 -12.84
N LYS A 180 8.72 1.49 -12.86
CA LYS A 180 8.91 0.06 -13.17
C LYS A 180 8.04 -0.43 -14.31
N PHE A 181 6.81 0.06 -14.43
CA PHE A 181 5.88 -0.38 -15.46
C PHE A 181 5.80 0.62 -16.61
N ARG A 182 5.78 0.13 -17.85
CA ARG A 182 5.50 0.98 -19.01
C ARG A 182 4.01 1.28 -19.02
N ILE A 183 3.63 2.53 -18.80
CA ILE A 183 2.22 2.96 -18.80
C ILE A 183 1.59 2.71 -20.17
N ILE A 184 0.37 2.16 -20.16
CA ILE A 184 -0.42 1.85 -21.37
C ILE A 184 -1.80 2.51 -21.36
N SER A 185 -2.37 2.76 -20.19
CA SER A 185 -3.67 3.44 -20.08
C SER A 185 -3.79 4.19 -18.75
N ALA A 186 -4.64 5.22 -18.75
CA ALA A 186 -5.11 5.89 -17.55
C ALA A 186 -6.59 6.20 -17.76
N SER A 187 -7.45 5.79 -16.83
CA SER A 187 -8.89 6.01 -16.91
C SER A 187 -9.47 6.35 -15.55
N GLU A 188 -10.55 7.13 -15.55
CA GLU A 188 -11.31 7.43 -14.35
C GLU A 188 -12.53 6.51 -14.26
N VAL A 189 -12.70 5.82 -13.13
CA VAL A 189 -13.81 4.91 -12.84
C VAL A 189 -14.25 5.13 -11.40
N ASN A 190 -15.53 5.44 -11.17
CA ASN A 190 -16.12 5.59 -9.83
C ASN A 190 -15.33 6.53 -8.89
N LYS A 191 -14.85 7.68 -9.39
CA LYS A 191 -14.01 8.67 -8.66
C LYS A 191 -12.58 8.21 -8.34
N TYR A 192 -12.16 7.06 -8.88
CA TYR A 192 -10.78 6.60 -8.82
C TYR A 192 -10.13 6.75 -10.19
N TRP A 193 -8.87 7.18 -10.20
CA TRP A 193 -7.99 6.97 -11.33
C TRP A 193 -7.40 5.57 -11.27
N ILE A 194 -7.45 4.91 -12.41
CA ILE A 194 -6.86 3.60 -12.64
C ILE A 194 -5.79 3.79 -13.71
N ILE A 195 -4.55 3.62 -13.30
CA ILE A 195 -3.40 3.74 -14.21
C ILE A 195 -2.84 2.35 -14.40
N GLU A 196 -2.75 1.95 -15.65
CA GLU A 196 -2.31 0.62 -16.06
C GLU A 196 -0.96 0.71 -16.74
N GLY A 197 -0.06 -0.20 -16.38
CA GLY A 197 1.20 -0.40 -17.04
C GLY A 197 1.51 -1.88 -17.25
N VAL A 198 2.48 -2.14 -18.11
CA VAL A 198 2.95 -3.50 -18.42
C VAL A 198 4.40 -3.68 -18.02
N LYS A 199 4.73 -4.85 -17.47
CA LYS A 199 6.12 -5.26 -17.20
C LYS A 199 6.78 -5.68 -18.51
N VAL A 200 7.73 -4.87 -19.00
CA VAL A 200 8.39 -5.12 -20.29
C VAL A 200 9.61 -6.05 -20.15
N ARG A 201 10.40 -5.88 -19.09
CA ARG A 201 11.65 -6.61 -18.85
C ARG A 201 11.61 -7.44 -17.57
#